data_AF-A0AAV5JZE9-F1
#
_entry.id   AF-A0AAV5JZE9-F1
#
_cell.length_a   1.000
_cell.length_b   1.000
_cell.length_c   1.000
_cell.angle_alpha   90.00
_cell.angle_beta   90.00
_cell.angle_gamma   90.00
#
_symmetry.space_group_name_H-M   'P 1'
#
loop_
_entity.id
_entity.type
_entity.pdbx_description
1 polymer ?
#
loop_
_entity_poly.entity_id
_entity_poly.type
_entity_poly.pdbx_seq_one_letter_code
_entity_poly.pdbx_strand_id
1 'polypeptide(L)'
;MRPLETLLPTETLEIENGLSLVPRLKLLLTIHPSLSSVSKPIDEWQLKRALTDFLKTSLSVTITVPEEDLVIRRVKDLKKRKREDPVAHGTLFIYDLGFLSGGKRREDDDEKEEDVKEVEKKFLDWRRYIVEKMDGIELNLEGVRYKLSVEIPISDDFERMKKDWEEFYAFRNRGYPRGGKQDPDTIVLRGVPSRWFAEPRVSSKPSMLVTHTTFSSFGKIRLFLLLH
;
A
#
# COMPACT_ATOMS: atom_id res chain seq x y z
N MET A 1 9.77 11.09 21.30
CA MET A 1 9.54 10.09 20.23
C MET A 1 10.81 9.97 19.41
N ARG A 2 11.20 8.75 19.03
CA ARG A 2 12.34 8.51 18.14
C ARG A 2 12.04 9.11 16.74
N PRO A 3 13.01 9.72 16.03
CA PRO A 3 12.77 10.27 14.71
C PRO A 3 12.31 9.17 13.73
N LEU A 4 11.24 9.42 12.96
CA LEU A 4 10.69 8.45 12.01
C LEU A 4 11.70 8.07 10.92
N GLU A 5 12.63 8.97 10.60
CA GLU A 5 13.71 8.79 9.61
C GLU A 5 14.72 7.71 10.02
N THR A 6 14.74 7.33 11.31
CA THR A 6 15.63 6.26 11.83
C THR A 6 14.93 4.91 11.97
N LEU A 7 13.65 4.82 11.58
CA LEU A 7 12.88 3.59 11.66
C LEU A 7 13.12 2.72 10.43
N LEU A 8 13.43 1.45 10.66
CA LEU A 8 13.57 0.49 9.58
C LEU A 8 12.19 0.14 9.00
N PRO A 9 12.11 -0.16 7.69
CA PRO A 9 10.86 -0.62 7.06
C PRO A 9 10.40 -2.00 7.57
N THR A 10 11.18 -2.63 8.45
CA THR A 10 10.90 -3.92 9.09
C THR A 10 10.77 -3.83 10.60
N GLU A 11 10.93 -2.64 11.20
CA GLU A 11 10.81 -2.42 12.64
C GLU A 11 9.39 -2.01 13.02
N THR A 12 8.86 -2.64 14.07
CA THR A 12 7.58 -2.25 14.67
C THR A 12 7.74 -0.94 15.43
N LEU A 13 6.88 0.04 15.12
CA LEU A 13 6.82 1.29 15.86
C LEU A 13 5.76 1.21 16.97
N GLU A 14 6.21 1.20 18.21
CA GLU A 14 5.32 1.32 19.37
C GLU A 14 4.71 2.72 19.44
N ILE A 15 3.38 2.77 19.54
CA ILE A 15 2.57 3.97 19.80
C ILE A 15 2.14 3.94 21.28
N GLU A 16 1.78 5.09 21.81
CA GLU A 16 1.15 5.20 23.13
C GLU A 16 -0.10 4.32 23.29
N ASN A 17 -0.40 3.94 24.53
CA ASN A 17 -1.57 3.13 24.92
C ASN A 17 -1.57 1.67 24.41
N GLY A 18 -0.39 1.08 24.19
CA GLY A 18 -0.26 -0.33 23.81
C GLY A 18 -0.66 -0.63 22.36
N LEU A 19 -0.68 0.40 21.52
CA LEU A 19 -0.85 0.26 20.08
C LEU A 19 0.51 0.18 19.41
N SER A 20 0.63 -0.58 18.33
CA SER A 20 1.86 -0.65 17.55
C SER A 20 1.56 -0.65 16.05
N LEU A 21 2.46 -0.03 15.29
CA LEU A 21 2.46 -0.10 13.83
C LEU A 21 3.44 -1.18 13.42
N VAL A 22 2.88 -2.30 12.99
CA VAL A 22 3.65 -3.41 12.46
C VAL A 22 3.86 -3.20 10.95
N PRO A 23 5.10 -3.26 10.46
CA PRO A 23 5.39 -3.15 9.04
C PRO A 23 4.74 -4.31 8.28
N ARG A 24 4.21 -4.01 7.10
CA ARG A 24 3.55 -5.00 6.24
C ARG A 24 3.77 -4.71 4.77
N LEU A 25 3.89 -5.76 3.97
CA LEU A 25 3.68 -5.69 2.54
C LEU A 25 2.23 -6.10 2.23
N LYS A 26 1.53 -5.29 1.44
CA LYS A 26 0.20 -5.63 0.92
C LYS A 26 0.26 -5.77 -0.58
N LEU A 27 -0.28 -6.88 -1.06
CA LEU A 27 -0.41 -7.20 -2.48
C LEU A 27 -1.89 -7.35 -2.83
N LEU A 28 -2.28 -6.72 -3.93
CA LEU A 28 -3.60 -6.87 -4.54
C LEU A 28 -3.52 -8.01 -5.55
N LEU A 29 -4.42 -8.97 -5.42
CA LEU A 29 -4.48 -10.13 -6.29
C LEU A 29 -5.72 -10.03 -7.18
N THR A 30 -5.54 -10.26 -8.47
CA THR A 30 -6.63 -10.36 -9.43
C THR A 30 -6.51 -11.67 -10.17
N ILE A 31 -7.55 -12.50 -10.08
CA ILE A 31 -7.54 -13.85 -10.65
C ILE A 31 -8.36 -13.84 -11.93
N HIS A 32 -7.73 -14.16 -13.05
CA HIS A 32 -8.37 -14.28 -14.35
C HIS A 32 -8.49 -15.75 -14.76
N PRO A 33 -9.56 -16.15 -15.46
CA PRO A 33 -9.64 -17.49 -16.03
C PRO A 33 -8.73 -17.56 -17.27
N SER A 34 -7.88 -18.59 -17.37
CA SER A 34 -7.04 -18.80 -18.57
C SER A 34 -7.85 -19.36 -19.74
N LEU A 35 -9.01 -19.98 -19.48
CA LEU A 35 -9.92 -20.52 -20.48
C LEU A 35 -11.35 -19.98 -20.30
N SER A 36 -12.09 -19.90 -21.41
CA SER A 36 -13.33 -19.11 -21.56
C SER A 36 -14.56 -19.67 -20.82
N SER A 37 -14.48 -20.88 -20.26
CA SER A 37 -15.65 -21.67 -19.87
C SER A 37 -15.72 -21.96 -18.36
N VAL A 38 -15.28 -21.02 -17.53
CA VAL A 38 -15.39 -21.16 -16.07
C VAL A 38 -16.78 -20.72 -15.61
N SER A 39 -17.72 -21.67 -15.57
CA SER A 39 -19.07 -21.47 -15.04
C SER A 39 -19.17 -21.71 -13.54
N LYS A 40 -18.18 -22.39 -12.95
CA LYS A 40 -18.11 -22.71 -11.52
C LYS A 40 -17.45 -21.58 -10.74
N PRO A 41 -17.90 -21.29 -9.52
CA PRO A 41 -17.17 -20.40 -8.63
C PRO A 41 -15.82 -21.03 -8.29
N ILE A 42 -14.76 -20.22 -8.28
CA ILE A 42 -13.43 -20.65 -7.85
C ILE A 42 -13.49 -21.14 -6.39
N ASP A 43 -12.80 -22.23 -6.08
CA ASP A 43 -12.64 -22.71 -4.71
C ASP A 43 -11.63 -21.82 -3.98
N GLU A 44 -12.11 -21.04 -3.01
CA GLU A 44 -11.28 -20.16 -2.18
C GLU A 44 -10.25 -20.95 -1.38
N TRP A 45 -10.62 -22.10 -0.82
CA TRP A 45 -9.72 -22.84 0.07
C TRP A 45 -8.55 -23.44 -0.73
N GLN A 46 -8.83 -24.03 -1.89
CA GLN A 46 -7.77 -24.52 -2.77
C GLN A 46 -6.89 -23.39 -3.30
N LEU A 47 -7.48 -22.24 -3.65
CA LEU A 47 -6.70 -21.07 -4.07
C LEU A 47 -5.80 -20.56 -2.93
N LYS A 48 -6.32 -20.45 -1.70
CA LYS A 48 -5.52 -20.05 -0.54
C LYS A 48 -4.36 -21.01 -0.35
N ARG A 49 -4.64 -22.31 -0.33
CA ARG A 49 -3.63 -23.35 -0.14
C ARG A 49 -2.56 -23.29 -1.23
N ALA A 50 -2.94 -23.18 -2.50
CA ALA A 50 -1.98 -23.09 -3.60
C ALA A 50 -1.07 -21.86 -3.50
N LEU A 51 -1.62 -20.71 -3.10
CA LEU A 51 -0.84 -19.49 -2.88
C LEU A 51 0.09 -19.62 -1.67
N THR A 52 -0.39 -20.15 -0.55
CA THR A 52 0.45 -20.38 0.64
C THR A 52 1.56 -21.39 0.37
N ASP A 53 1.28 -22.46 -0.37
CA ASP A 53 2.28 -23.46 -0.76
C ASP A 53 3.33 -22.84 -1.70
N PHE A 54 2.92 -21.99 -2.64
CA PHE A 54 3.83 -21.23 -3.50
C PHE A 54 4.77 -20.33 -2.69
N LEU A 55 4.23 -19.53 -1.75
CA LEU A 55 5.02 -18.63 -0.91
C LEU A 55 6.05 -19.37 -0.05
N LYS A 56 5.76 -20.62 0.34
CA LYS A 56 6.67 -21.46 1.13
C LYS A 56 7.78 -22.11 0.30
N THR A 57 7.48 -22.50 -0.94
CA THR A 57 8.33 -23.44 -1.71
C THR A 57 9.00 -22.83 -2.94
N SER A 58 8.40 -21.81 -3.54
CA SER A 58 8.78 -21.32 -4.87
C SER A 58 9.57 -20.01 -4.86
N LEU A 59 9.69 -19.38 -3.69
CA LEU A 59 10.46 -18.16 -3.48
C LEU A 59 11.87 -18.48 -2.97
N SER A 60 12.80 -17.55 -3.17
CA SER A 60 14.16 -17.64 -2.63
C SER A 60 14.20 -17.63 -1.10
N VAL A 61 13.18 -17.05 -0.47
CA VAL A 61 12.99 -17.01 0.98
C VAL A 61 11.65 -17.67 1.30
N THR A 62 11.64 -18.59 2.25
CA THR A 62 10.40 -19.21 2.74
C THR A 62 9.58 -18.17 3.49
N ILE A 63 8.39 -17.86 2.98
CA ILE A 63 7.44 -16.95 3.67
C ILE A 63 6.30 -17.78 4.23
N THR A 64 6.03 -17.64 5.52
CA THR A 64 4.86 -18.24 6.16
C THR A 64 3.77 -17.19 6.30
N VAL A 65 2.64 -17.41 5.63
CA VAL A 65 1.46 -16.54 5.71
C VAL A 65 0.27 -17.31 6.29
N PRO A 66 -0.34 -16.83 7.38
CA PRO A 66 -1.61 -17.33 7.92
C PRO A 66 -2.75 -17.25 6.89
N GLU A 67 -3.76 -18.11 7.00
CA GLU A 67 -4.88 -18.10 6.06
C GLU A 67 -5.76 -16.84 6.19
N GLU A 68 -5.76 -16.20 7.36
CA GLU A 68 -6.48 -14.96 7.65
C GLU A 68 -5.90 -13.76 6.89
N ASP A 69 -4.60 -13.78 6.65
CA ASP A 69 -3.85 -12.73 5.96
C ASP A 69 -3.99 -12.80 4.43
N LEU A 70 -4.64 -13.85 3.94
CA LEU A 70 -5.04 -14.01 2.54
C LEU A 70 -6.56 -13.92 2.43
N VAL A 71 -7.05 -12.73 2.07
CA VAL A 71 -8.47 -12.47 1.89
C VAL A 71 -8.82 -12.63 0.42
N ILE A 72 -9.74 -13.53 0.09
CA ILE A 72 -10.21 -13.75 -1.28
C ILE A 72 -11.71 -13.44 -1.34
N ARG A 73 -12.12 -12.74 -2.39
CA ARG A 73 -13.50 -12.36 -2.66
C ARG A 73 -13.88 -12.80 -4.07
N ARG A 74 -14.78 -13.77 -4.15
CA ARG A 74 -15.38 -14.19 -5.43
C ARG A 74 -16.29 -13.09 -5.95
N VAL A 75 -16.24 -12.86 -7.25
CA VAL A 75 -17.20 -11.98 -7.90
C VAL A 75 -18.48 -12.79 -8.16
N LYS A 76 -19.63 -12.27 -7.75
CA LYS A 76 -20.90 -13.03 -7.66
C LYS A 76 -21.52 -13.37 -9.01
N ASP A 77 -21.49 -12.43 -9.97
CA ASP A 77 -22.17 -12.60 -11.26
C ASP A 77 -21.20 -13.08 -12.33
N LEU A 78 -21.09 -14.40 -12.52
CA LEU A 78 -20.25 -14.98 -13.58
C LEU A 78 -20.93 -14.96 -14.97
N LYS A 79 -22.28 -14.84 -15.01
CA LYS A 79 -23.07 -14.95 -16.25
C LYS A 79 -23.13 -13.67 -17.09
N LYS A 80 -22.85 -12.50 -16.51
CA LYS A 80 -22.89 -11.18 -17.19
C LYS A 80 -21.51 -10.66 -17.58
N ARG A 81 -20.47 -11.48 -17.44
CA ARG A 81 -19.09 -11.05 -17.64
C ARG A 81 -18.64 -11.15 -19.08
N LYS A 82 -17.71 -10.27 -19.42
CA LYS A 82 -16.83 -10.46 -20.58
C LYS A 82 -15.84 -11.56 -20.26
N ARG A 83 -15.38 -12.24 -21.31
CA ARG A 83 -14.50 -13.41 -21.23
C ARG A 83 -13.20 -13.19 -20.44
N GLU A 84 -12.72 -11.96 -20.39
CA GLU A 84 -11.44 -11.56 -19.77
C GLU A 84 -11.62 -11.02 -18.34
N ASP A 85 -12.87 -10.83 -17.90
CA ASP A 85 -13.14 -10.25 -16.59
C ASP A 85 -12.62 -11.16 -15.46
N PRO A 86 -12.08 -10.57 -14.39
CA PRO A 86 -11.53 -11.34 -13.28
C PRO A 86 -12.62 -12.16 -12.60
N VAL A 87 -12.29 -13.39 -12.18
CA VAL A 87 -13.19 -14.31 -11.45
C VAL A 87 -13.25 -14.02 -9.96
N ALA A 88 -12.15 -13.56 -9.39
CA ALA A 88 -12.01 -13.22 -7.98
C ALA A 88 -10.96 -12.12 -7.80
N HIS A 89 -11.09 -11.41 -6.69
CA HIS A 89 -10.08 -10.48 -6.19
C HIS A 89 -9.56 -10.99 -4.86
N GLY A 90 -8.31 -10.69 -4.55
CA GLY A 90 -7.71 -11.03 -3.29
C GLY A 90 -6.83 -9.92 -2.74
N THR A 91 -6.50 -10.05 -1.47
CA THR A 91 -5.51 -9.22 -0.79
C THR A 91 -4.66 -10.13 0.06
N LEU A 92 -3.35 -10.01 -0.12
CA LEU A 92 -2.34 -10.75 0.63
C LEU A 92 -1.56 -9.78 1.50
N PHE A 93 -1.48 -10.08 2.79
CA PHE A 93 -0.65 -9.37 3.74
C PHE A 93 0.55 -10.23 4.14
N ILE A 94 1.74 -9.64 4.13
CA ILE A 94 2.98 -10.27 4.57
C ILE A 94 3.59 -9.41 5.66
N TYR A 95 3.67 -9.96 6.87
CA TYR A 95 4.25 -9.32 8.05
C TYR A 95 5.66 -9.84 8.35
N ASP A 96 5.98 -11.06 7.93
CA ASP A 96 7.32 -11.62 8.11
C ASP A 96 8.30 -10.94 7.15
N LEU A 97 8.97 -9.91 7.64
CA LEU A 97 9.99 -9.13 6.93
C LEU A 97 11.35 -9.19 7.64
N GLY A 98 11.48 -10.00 8.70
CA GLY A 98 12.67 -10.05 9.55
C GLY A 98 13.92 -10.55 8.82
N PHE A 99 13.77 -11.30 7.73
CA PHE A 99 14.89 -11.75 6.91
C PHE A 99 15.59 -10.60 6.15
N LEU A 100 14.96 -9.43 6.04
CA LEU A 100 15.55 -8.25 5.39
C LEU A 100 16.46 -7.44 6.34
N SER A 101 16.29 -7.58 7.66
CA SER A 101 17.03 -6.80 8.66
C SER A 101 18.40 -7.39 9.04
N GLY A 102 19.10 -8.02 8.10
CA GLY A 102 20.31 -8.83 8.35
C GLY A 102 21.58 -8.12 8.85
N GLY A 103 21.49 -6.91 9.41
CA GLY A 103 22.64 -6.15 9.94
C GLY A 103 22.64 -6.05 11.46
N LYS A 104 23.81 -6.15 12.10
CA LYS A 104 23.99 -5.70 13.49
C LYS A 104 23.72 -4.19 13.53
N ARG A 105 22.86 -3.74 14.46
CA ARG A 105 22.66 -2.31 14.73
C ARG A 105 24.00 -1.69 15.08
N ARG A 106 24.47 -0.75 14.26
CA ARG A 106 25.66 0.06 14.58
C ARG A 106 25.22 1.24 15.44
N GLU A 107 26.09 1.67 16.35
CA GLU A 107 25.75 2.66 17.38
C GLU A 107 25.91 4.11 16.90
N ASP A 108 26.63 4.34 15.80
CA ASP A 108 26.90 5.67 15.25
C ASP A 108 25.76 6.16 14.34
N ASP A 109 25.39 7.45 14.44
CA ASP A 109 24.20 8.00 13.79
C ASP A 109 24.33 8.08 12.25
N ASP A 110 25.51 8.43 11.73
CA ASP A 110 25.75 8.43 10.27
C ASP A 110 25.68 7.01 9.69
N GLU A 111 26.18 6.01 10.43
CA GLU A 111 26.13 4.61 10.01
C GLU A 111 24.71 4.03 10.09
N LYS A 112 23.88 4.51 11.04
CA LYS A 112 22.46 4.13 11.12
C LYS A 112 21.67 4.61 9.91
N GLU A 113 21.93 5.82 9.42
CA GLU A 113 21.25 6.31 8.21
C GLU A 113 21.62 5.49 6.98
N GLU A 114 22.89 5.11 6.84
CA GLU A 114 23.34 4.22 5.76
C GLU A 114 22.70 2.83 5.89
N ASP A 115 22.67 2.25 7.09
CA ASP A 115 22.01 0.97 7.37
C ASP A 115 20.51 1.01 7.02
N VAL A 116 19.80 2.10 7.34
CA VAL A 116 18.38 2.27 7.00
C VAL A 116 18.19 2.31 5.48
N LYS A 117 18.98 3.12 4.77
CA LYS A 117 18.91 3.23 3.28
C LYS A 117 19.22 1.88 2.61
N GLU A 118 20.16 1.11 3.16
CA GLU A 118 20.45 -0.23 2.65
C GLU A 118 19.28 -1.20 2.83
N VAL A 119 18.65 -1.21 4.01
CA VAL A 119 17.50 -2.08 4.29
C VAL A 119 16.28 -1.66 3.47
N GLU A 120 16.04 -0.36 3.29
CA GLU A 120 15.02 0.16 2.39
C GLU A 120 15.23 -0.32 0.96
N LYS A 121 16.46 -0.23 0.44
CA LYS A 121 16.77 -0.72 -0.90
C LYS A 121 16.54 -2.23 -1.03
N LYS A 122 16.99 -3.03 -0.05
CA LYS A 122 16.73 -4.48 0.00
C LYS A 122 15.24 -4.79 0.03
N PHE A 123 14.46 -4.02 0.79
CA PHE A 123 13.01 -4.15 0.85
C PHE A 123 12.35 -3.83 -0.50
N LEU A 124 12.73 -2.75 -1.17
CA LEU A 124 12.20 -2.38 -2.48
C LEU A 124 12.54 -3.41 -3.56
N ASP A 125 13.78 -3.91 -3.57
CA ASP A 125 14.22 -4.95 -4.51
C ASP A 125 13.48 -6.27 -4.26
N TRP A 126 13.32 -6.66 -3.00
CA TRP A 126 12.56 -7.84 -2.64
C TRP A 126 11.06 -7.70 -2.96
N ARG A 127 10.46 -6.53 -2.72
CA ARG A 127 9.09 -6.21 -3.10
C ARG A 127 8.88 -6.32 -4.61
N ARG A 128 9.84 -5.86 -5.41
CA ARG A 128 9.81 -6.02 -6.87
C ARG A 128 9.90 -7.49 -7.26
N TYR A 129 10.84 -8.22 -6.66
CA TYR A 129 11.04 -9.65 -6.89
C TYR A 129 9.78 -10.47 -6.62
N ILE A 130 9.09 -10.26 -5.49
CA ILE A 130 7.88 -11.04 -5.17
C ILE A 130 6.74 -10.74 -6.15
N VAL A 131 6.57 -9.49 -6.56
CA VAL A 131 5.57 -9.13 -7.57
C VAL A 131 5.91 -9.76 -8.91
N GLU A 132 7.15 -9.68 -9.38
CA GLU A 132 7.58 -10.32 -10.63
C GLU A 132 7.45 -11.84 -10.61
N LYS A 133 7.64 -12.48 -9.45
CA LYS A 133 7.47 -13.93 -9.31
C LYS A 133 6.02 -14.37 -9.25
N MET A 134 5.16 -13.57 -8.62
CA MET A 134 3.75 -13.90 -8.45
C MET A 134 2.87 -13.48 -9.62
N ASP A 135 3.21 -12.37 -10.28
CA ASP A 135 2.47 -11.86 -11.42
C ASP A 135 2.62 -12.82 -12.62
N GLY A 136 1.49 -13.16 -13.23
CA GLY A 136 1.45 -14.04 -14.38
C GLY A 136 1.52 -15.54 -14.07
N ILE A 137 1.57 -15.97 -12.81
CA ILE A 137 1.51 -17.40 -12.46
C ILE A 137 0.21 -18.02 -12.99
N GLU A 138 0.34 -19.17 -13.63
CA GLU A 138 -0.79 -20.03 -13.95
C GLU A 138 -1.05 -21.05 -12.83
N LEU A 139 -2.21 -20.95 -12.20
CA LEU A 139 -2.68 -21.87 -11.17
C LEU A 139 -3.66 -22.87 -11.79
N ASN A 140 -3.45 -24.16 -11.58
CA ASN A 140 -4.40 -25.19 -11.98
C ASN A 140 -5.20 -25.67 -10.77
N LEU A 141 -6.49 -25.31 -10.71
CA LEU A 141 -7.41 -25.70 -9.65
C LEU A 141 -8.52 -26.53 -10.26
N GLU A 142 -8.68 -27.78 -9.81
CA GLU A 142 -9.69 -28.73 -10.30
C GLU A 142 -9.72 -28.92 -11.84
N GLY A 143 -8.56 -28.81 -12.50
CA GLY A 143 -8.45 -28.92 -13.96
C GLY A 143 -8.77 -27.63 -14.72
N VAL A 144 -9.06 -26.53 -14.01
CA VAL A 144 -9.24 -25.20 -14.58
C VAL A 144 -7.98 -24.37 -14.33
N ARG A 145 -7.45 -23.78 -15.41
CA ARG A 145 -6.31 -22.87 -15.34
C ARG A 145 -6.77 -21.43 -15.08
N TYR A 146 -6.11 -20.79 -14.14
CA TYR A 146 -6.29 -19.40 -13.78
C TYR A 146 -4.96 -18.67 -13.90
N LYS A 147 -4.98 -17.43 -14.37
CA LYS A 147 -3.83 -16.53 -14.38
C LYS A 147 -3.95 -15.55 -13.22
N LEU A 148 -2.93 -15.49 -12.39
CA LEU A 148 -2.82 -14.51 -11.32
C LEU A 148 -2.22 -13.21 -11.86
N SER A 149 -2.80 -12.07 -11.47
CA SER A 149 -2.17 -10.77 -11.61
C SER A 149 -1.97 -10.15 -10.23
N VAL A 150 -0.80 -9.58 -10.00
CA VAL A 150 -0.39 -9.03 -8.70
C VAL A 150 0.04 -7.59 -8.83
N GLU A 151 -0.53 -6.72 -7.99
CA GLU A 151 -0.22 -5.30 -7.97
C GLU A 151 0.04 -4.81 -6.55
N ILE A 152 0.90 -3.80 -6.42
CA ILE A 152 1.05 -3.07 -5.16
C ILE A 152 0.01 -1.94 -5.15
N PRO A 153 -0.74 -1.76 -4.04
CA PRO A 153 -1.62 -0.60 -3.88
C PRO A 153 -0.85 0.71 -4.08
N ILE A 154 -1.45 1.68 -4.78
CA ILE A 154 -0.84 3.00 -5.01
C ILE A 154 -0.47 3.69 -3.69
N SER A 155 -1.28 3.48 -2.63
CA SER A 155 -1.01 4.01 -1.29
C SER A 155 0.30 3.51 -0.67
N ASP A 156 0.75 2.33 -1.10
CA ASP A 156 1.93 1.66 -0.56
C ASP A 156 3.14 1.86 -1.53
N ASP A 157 2.96 2.60 -2.63
CA ASP A 157 3.99 2.93 -3.62
C ASP A 157 4.29 4.44 -3.65
N PHE A 158 5.06 4.89 -2.66
CA PHE A 158 5.40 6.31 -2.53
C PHE A 158 6.20 6.84 -3.73
N GLU A 159 7.13 6.06 -4.30
CA GLU A 159 7.94 6.49 -5.44
C GLU A 159 7.09 6.74 -6.68
N ARG A 160 6.19 5.80 -7.00
CA ARG A 160 5.26 5.97 -8.11
C ARG A 160 4.30 7.13 -7.86
N MET A 161 3.74 7.23 -6.65
CA MET A 161 2.86 8.34 -6.29
C MET A 161 3.57 9.69 -6.42
N LYS A 162 4.81 9.78 -5.94
CA LYS A 162 5.65 10.97 -6.06
C LYS A 162 5.91 11.31 -7.53
N LYS A 163 6.28 10.33 -8.34
CA LYS A 163 6.51 10.52 -9.78
C LYS A 163 5.25 11.00 -10.50
N ASP A 164 4.11 10.34 -10.30
CA ASP A 164 2.83 10.72 -10.90
C ASP A 164 2.44 12.15 -10.50
N TRP A 165 2.72 12.53 -9.24
CA TRP A 165 2.51 13.87 -8.73
C TRP A 165 3.46 14.89 -9.39
N GLU A 166 4.75 14.59 -9.47
CA GLU A 166 5.76 15.45 -10.13
C GLU A 166 5.43 15.65 -11.61
N GLU A 167 5.08 14.58 -12.33
CA GLU A 167 4.65 14.63 -13.74
C GLU A 167 3.39 15.48 -13.92
N PHE A 168 2.39 15.30 -13.07
CA PHE A 168 1.14 16.07 -13.14
C PHE A 168 1.41 17.59 -13.08
N TYR A 169 2.26 18.05 -12.16
CA TYR A 169 2.58 19.48 -12.05
C TYR A 169 3.62 19.95 -13.07
N ALA A 170 4.55 19.11 -13.50
CA ALA A 170 5.55 19.46 -14.52
C ALA A 170 4.92 19.66 -15.92
N PHE A 171 3.93 18.83 -16.29
CA PHE A 171 3.36 18.84 -17.64
C PHE A 171 2.07 19.66 -17.78
N ARG A 172 1.27 19.83 -16.73
CA ARG A 172 0.05 20.67 -16.77
C ARG A 172 0.36 22.16 -16.91
N ASN A 173 1.58 22.59 -16.56
CA ASN A 173 2.04 23.97 -16.73
C ASN A 173 2.42 24.36 -18.18
N ARG A 174 2.30 23.45 -19.16
CA ARG A 174 2.65 23.71 -20.58
C ARG A 174 1.46 24.03 -21.50
N GLY A 175 0.22 24.08 -21.01
CA GLY A 175 -0.96 24.40 -21.82
C GLY A 175 -1.96 25.30 -21.10
N TYR A 176 -2.46 26.32 -21.81
CA TYR A 176 -3.42 27.36 -21.41
C TYR A 176 -4.17 27.21 -20.05
N PRO A 177 -4.15 28.26 -19.20
CA PRO A 177 -4.72 28.22 -17.85
C PRO A 177 -6.23 28.45 -17.88
N ARG A 178 -7.03 27.38 -17.90
CA ARG A 178 -8.50 27.48 -17.73
C ARG A 178 -9.04 26.97 -16.39
N GLY A 179 -8.17 26.67 -15.44
CA GLY A 179 -8.56 26.37 -14.06
C GLY A 179 -7.46 26.85 -13.13
N GLY A 180 -7.84 27.48 -12.01
CA GLY A 180 -6.92 28.10 -11.06
C GLY A 180 -5.71 27.22 -10.73
N LYS A 181 -4.55 27.86 -10.60
CA LYS A 181 -3.27 27.24 -10.23
C LYS A 181 -3.48 26.30 -9.04
N GLN A 182 -3.38 25.00 -9.29
CA GLN A 182 -3.06 24.07 -8.24
C GLN A 182 -1.53 24.01 -8.29
N ASP A 183 -0.89 24.73 -7.38
CA ASP A 183 0.56 24.68 -7.24
C ASP A 183 0.92 23.47 -6.36
N PRO A 184 2.07 22.81 -6.58
CA PRO A 184 2.48 21.63 -5.81
C PRO A 184 2.59 21.88 -4.30
N ASP A 185 2.74 23.13 -3.86
CA ASP A 185 2.77 23.52 -2.45
C ASP A 185 1.37 23.76 -1.84
N THR A 186 0.29 23.53 -2.59
CA THR A 186 -1.09 23.75 -2.15
C THR A 186 -1.85 22.44 -2.01
N ILE A 187 -2.23 22.09 -0.77
CA ILE A 187 -3.05 20.91 -0.46
C ILE A 187 -4.51 21.33 -0.32
N VAL A 188 -5.42 20.66 -1.03
CA VAL A 188 -6.87 20.89 -0.95
C VAL A 188 -7.53 19.69 -0.28
N LEU A 189 -8.03 19.89 0.94
CA LEU A 189 -8.74 18.87 1.70
C LEU A 189 -10.26 19.05 1.53
N ARG A 190 -10.96 17.98 1.12
CA ARG A 190 -12.42 17.98 0.94
C ARG A 190 -13.05 16.79 1.66
N GLY A 191 -14.27 16.97 2.15
CA GLY A 191 -15.05 15.89 2.79
C GLY A 191 -14.55 15.47 4.19
N VAL A 192 -13.67 16.25 4.81
CA VAL A 192 -13.15 15.94 6.16
C VAL A 192 -14.17 16.35 7.23
N PRO A 193 -14.41 15.54 8.28
CA PRO A 193 -15.34 15.91 9.34
C PRO A 193 -14.92 17.21 10.04
N SER A 194 -15.82 18.20 10.10
CA SER A 194 -15.55 19.51 10.70
C SER A 194 -15.08 19.41 12.16
N ARG A 195 -15.58 18.40 12.89
CA ARG A 195 -15.24 18.15 14.31
C ARG A 195 -13.78 17.78 14.54
N TRP A 196 -13.08 17.24 13.54
CA TRP A 196 -11.66 16.92 13.67
C TRP A 196 -10.79 18.17 13.86
N PHE A 197 -11.26 19.30 13.32
CA PHE A 197 -10.55 20.57 13.39
C PHE A 197 -11.28 21.60 14.25
N ALA A 198 -12.34 21.20 14.94
CA ALA A 198 -13.10 22.09 15.80
C ALA A 198 -12.54 22.07 17.23
N GLU A 199 -12.71 23.17 17.95
CA GLU A 199 -12.41 23.20 19.38
C GLU A 199 -13.51 22.43 20.14
N PRO A 200 -13.20 21.28 20.77
CA PRO A 200 -14.20 20.29 21.20
C PRO A 200 -15.29 20.81 22.15
N ARG A 201 -15.08 21.95 22.80
CA ARG A 201 -15.99 22.57 23.79
C ARG A 201 -16.55 23.93 23.37
N VAL A 202 -16.18 24.44 22.19
CA VAL A 202 -16.44 25.83 21.79
C VAL A 202 -17.30 25.90 20.53
N SER A 203 -17.07 25.02 19.56
CA SER A 203 -17.79 25.07 18.28
C SER A 203 -17.78 23.72 17.57
N SER A 204 -18.74 23.50 16.67
CA SER A 204 -18.72 22.40 15.69
C SER A 204 -18.09 22.82 14.35
N LYS A 205 -17.77 24.12 14.21
CA LYS A 205 -17.08 24.66 13.05
C LYS A 205 -15.58 24.43 13.18
N PRO A 206 -14.87 24.17 12.06
CA PRO A 206 -13.43 24.02 12.09
C PRO A 206 -12.78 25.35 12.54
N SER A 207 -11.87 25.27 13.50
CA SER A 207 -11.08 26.37 14.03
C SER A 207 -9.78 26.49 13.23
N MET A 208 -9.49 27.69 12.76
CA MET A 208 -8.23 27.98 12.07
C MET A 208 -7.02 27.68 12.95
N LEU A 209 -7.12 27.90 14.27
CA LEU A 209 -6.03 27.66 15.21
C LEU A 209 -5.74 26.17 15.32
N VAL A 210 -6.75 25.35 15.61
CA VAL A 210 -6.61 23.89 15.69
C VAL A 210 -6.03 23.35 14.38
N THR A 211 -6.61 23.76 13.26
CA THR A 211 -6.14 23.30 11.94
C THR A 211 -4.70 23.72 11.67
N HIS A 212 -4.32 24.97 11.96
CA HIS A 212 -2.95 25.43 11.80
C HIS A 212 -1.98 24.65 12.69
N THR A 213 -2.33 24.44 13.97
CA THR A 213 -1.49 23.64 14.89
C THR A 213 -1.27 22.24 14.32
N THR A 214 -2.33 21.57 13.85
CA THR A 214 -2.23 20.23 13.25
C THR A 214 -1.36 20.23 12.00
N PHE A 215 -1.52 21.18 11.09
CA PHE A 215 -0.72 21.16 9.84
C PHE A 215 0.69 21.69 10.02
N SER A 216 0.93 22.55 11.02
CA SER A 216 2.24 23.14 11.29
C SER A 216 3.27 22.10 11.76
N SER A 217 2.82 20.96 12.30
CA SER A 217 3.71 19.84 12.62
C SER A 217 4.34 19.21 11.39
N PHE A 218 3.74 19.37 10.20
CA PHE A 218 4.28 18.85 8.93
C PHE A 218 5.17 19.86 8.21
N GLY A 219 5.30 21.09 8.71
CA GLY A 219 6.16 22.12 8.14
C GLY A 219 5.57 23.52 8.19
N LYS A 220 6.33 24.48 7.65
CA LYS A 220 5.93 25.89 7.63
C LYS A 220 4.81 26.12 6.61
N ILE A 221 3.62 26.44 7.10
CA ILE A 221 2.46 26.80 6.27
C ILE A 221 2.62 28.26 5.81
N ARG A 222 2.48 28.50 4.49
CA ARG A 222 2.52 29.88 3.93
C ARG A 222 1.15 30.55 3.94
N LEU A 223 0.11 29.78 3.63
CA LEU A 223 -1.27 30.24 3.56
C LEU A 223 -2.20 29.09 3.95
N PHE A 224 -3.23 29.41 4.73
CA PHE A 224 -4.31 28.48 5.06
C PHE A 224 -5.64 29.13 4.74
N LEU A 225 -6.48 28.47 3.94
CA LEU A 225 -7.80 28.95 3.54
C LEU A 225 -8.87 27.96 3.97
N LEU A 226 -9.81 28.42 4.80
CA LEU A 226 -10.96 27.66 5.27
C LEU A 226 -12.19 28.13 4.49
N LEU A 227 -12.71 27.27 3.62
CA LEU A 227 -13.95 27.51 2.88
C LEU A 227 -15.10 26.85 3.64
N HIS A 228 -16.12 27.65 3.97
CA HIS A 228 -17.34 27.23 4.68
C HIS A 228 -18.50 27.01 3.71
#